data_AF-A0A381A2G3-F1
#
_entry.id   AF-A0A381A2G3-F1
#
_cell.length_a   1.000
_cell.length_b   1.000
_cell.length_c   1.000
_cell.angle_alpha   90.00
_cell.angle_beta   90.00
_cell.angle_gamma   90.00
#
_symmetry.space_group_name_H-M   'P 1'
#
loop_
_entity.id
_entity.type
_entity.pdbx_description
1 polymer ?
#
loop_
_entity_poly.entity_id
_entity_poly.type
_entity_poly.pdbx_seq_one_letter_code
_entity_poly.pdbx_strand_id
1 'polypeptide(L)'
;MVTRKTASGASLGAGQAITPLEAMRCYTANPARAEGQAARKGTLSPGKLADLIVLDRDPCAVDPDEIRHTQVLATLVGGQATYRAAGAPSWADELPMRE
;
A
#
# COMPACT_ATOMS: atom_id res chain seq x y z
N MET A 1 5.42 6.48 10.92
CA MET A 1 5.41 5.20 11.68
C MET A 1 6.75 4.49 11.61
N VAL A 2 7.29 4.27 10.40
CA VAL A 2 8.55 3.54 10.21
C VAL A 2 9.77 4.32 10.69
N THR A 3 9.96 5.56 10.21
CA THR A 3 11.17 6.35 10.53
C THR A 3 11.11 7.02 11.91
N ARG A 4 9.89 7.30 12.41
CA ARG A 4 9.65 8.09 13.64
C ARG A 4 10.40 9.44 13.63
N LYS A 5 10.55 10.07 12.46
CA LYS A 5 11.16 11.41 12.31
C LYS A 5 10.09 12.48 12.10
N THR A 6 10.30 13.66 12.67
CA THR A 6 9.48 14.86 12.41
C THR A 6 9.88 15.51 11.08
N ALA A 7 9.11 16.53 10.65
CA ALA A 7 9.46 17.32 9.46
C ALA A 7 10.82 18.05 9.59
N SER A 8 11.28 18.35 10.81
CA SER A 8 12.60 18.93 11.07
C SER A 8 13.73 17.89 11.16
N GLY A 9 13.43 16.60 10.99
CA GLY A 9 14.40 15.50 11.10
C GLY A 9 14.64 15.01 12.53
N ALA A 10 14.02 15.61 13.54
CA ALA A 10 14.15 15.17 14.92
C ALA A 10 13.48 13.81 15.14
N SER A 11 14.09 12.97 15.97
CA SER A 11 13.50 11.68 16.37
C SER A 11 12.37 11.89 17.36
N LEU A 12 11.21 11.28 17.08
CA LEU A 12 10.02 11.30 17.93
C LEU A 12 9.73 9.88 18.41
N GLY A 13 10.28 9.49 19.57
CA GLY A 13 10.07 8.16 20.15
C GLY A 13 10.54 7.03 19.21
N ALA A 14 11.81 7.03 18.82
CA ALA A 14 12.39 6.03 17.90
C ALA A 14 12.15 4.58 18.34
N GLY A 15 12.10 4.29 19.65
CA GLY A 15 11.81 2.95 20.16
C GLY A 15 10.39 2.45 19.88
N GLN A 16 9.50 3.30 19.35
CA GLN A 16 8.16 2.94 18.88
C GLN A 16 8.09 2.83 17.35
N ALA A 17 9.23 2.83 16.67
CA ALA A 17 9.29 2.54 15.23
C ALA A 17 8.81 1.11 14.98
N ILE A 18 8.11 0.94 13.87
CA ILE A 18 7.66 -0.37 13.38
C ILE A 18 8.26 -0.62 12.01
N THR A 19 8.38 -1.88 11.63
CA THR A 19 8.87 -2.26 10.30
C THR A 19 7.92 -1.79 9.19
N PRO A 20 8.40 -1.62 7.94
CA PRO A 20 7.53 -1.30 6.80
C PRO A 20 6.38 -2.32 6.63
N LEU A 21 6.64 -3.60 6.86
CA LEU A 21 5.61 -4.64 6.77
C LEU A 21 4.53 -4.51 7.85
N GLU A 22 4.91 -4.20 9.08
CA GLU A 22 3.95 -3.91 10.16
C GLU A 22 3.12 -2.68 9.83
N ALA A 23 3.75 -1.61 9.32
CA ALA A 23 3.06 -0.41 8.86
C ALA A 23 2.06 -0.72 7.73
N MET A 24 2.42 -1.57 6.77
CA MET A 24 1.52 -2.00 5.70
C MET A 24 0.32 -2.76 6.27
N ARG A 25 0.53 -3.66 7.24
CA ARG A 25 -0.55 -4.39 7.93
C ARG A 25 -1.48 -3.47 8.69
N CYS A 26 -0.97 -2.39 9.30
CA CYS A 26 -1.76 -1.36 9.98
C CYS A 26 -2.76 -0.64 9.05
N TYR A 27 -2.49 -0.58 7.74
CA TYR A 27 -3.39 0.04 6.76
C TYR A 27 -4.21 -0.97 5.94
N THR A 28 -3.97 -2.28 6.09
CA THR A 28 -4.59 -3.31 5.24
C THR A 28 -5.30 -4.36 6.09
N ALA A 29 -4.56 -5.36 6.59
CA ALA A 29 -5.13 -6.51 7.29
C ALA A 29 -5.76 -6.14 8.64
N ASN A 30 -5.12 -5.26 9.41
CA ASN A 30 -5.56 -4.90 10.76
C ASN A 30 -6.92 -4.17 10.78
N PRO A 31 -7.14 -3.09 10.01
CA PRO A 31 -8.44 -2.43 9.97
C PRO A 31 -9.53 -3.35 9.40
N ALA A 32 -9.22 -4.18 8.39
CA ALA A 32 -10.18 -5.15 7.88
C ALA A 32 -10.61 -6.16 8.97
N ARG A 33 -9.71 -6.59 9.86
CA ARG A 33 -10.05 -7.44 11.02
C ARG A 33 -10.88 -6.67 12.04
N ALA A 34 -10.50 -5.45 12.38
CA ALA A 34 -11.21 -4.61 13.33
C ALA A 34 -12.66 -4.32 12.90
N GLU A 35 -12.89 -4.18 11.59
CA GLU A 35 -14.22 -3.97 11.00
C GLU A 35 -15.02 -5.27 10.79
N GLY A 36 -14.46 -6.44 11.12
CA GLY A 36 -15.09 -7.74 10.82
C GLY A 36 -15.13 -8.09 9.33
N GLN A 37 -14.36 -7.40 8.49
CA GLN A 37 -14.32 -7.55 7.02
C GLN A 37 -13.13 -8.39 6.52
N ALA A 38 -12.37 -9.04 7.41
CA ALA A 38 -11.16 -9.78 7.04
C ALA A 38 -11.41 -10.94 6.08
N ALA A 39 -12.62 -11.51 6.05
CA ALA A 39 -13.00 -12.52 5.08
C ALA A 39 -13.16 -11.96 3.65
N ARG A 40 -13.37 -10.64 3.53
CA ARG A 40 -13.71 -9.96 2.26
C ARG A 40 -12.58 -9.07 1.72
N LYS A 41 -11.82 -8.40 2.58
CA LYS A 41 -10.76 -7.44 2.18
C LYS A 41 -9.54 -7.46 3.11
N GLY A 42 -8.54 -6.63 2.79
CA GLY A 42 -7.37 -6.35 3.64
C GLY A 42 -6.15 -7.25 3.41
N THR A 43 -6.28 -8.32 2.62
CA THR A 43 -5.15 -9.11 2.12
C THR A 43 -5.47 -9.60 0.72
N LEU A 44 -4.43 -9.99 -0.04
CA LEU A 44 -4.60 -10.61 -1.35
C LEU A 44 -4.63 -12.13 -1.19
N SER A 45 -5.79 -12.72 -1.44
CA SER A 45 -6.01 -14.17 -1.46
C SER A 45 -7.25 -14.48 -2.28
N PRO A 46 -7.34 -15.66 -2.93
CA PRO A 46 -8.53 -16.06 -3.67
C PRO A 46 -9.81 -15.93 -2.83
N GLY A 47 -10.89 -15.46 -3.47
CA GLY A 47 -12.20 -15.24 -2.84
C GLY A 47 -12.39 -13.88 -2.16
N LYS A 48 -11.35 -13.05 -2.03
CA LYS A 48 -11.45 -11.66 -1.54
C LYS A 48 -11.64 -10.67 -2.68
N LEU A 49 -12.06 -9.45 -2.33
CA LEU A 49 -12.09 -8.34 -3.27
C LEU A 49 -10.68 -8.09 -3.83
N ALA A 50 -10.60 -7.87 -5.13
CA ALA A 50 -9.38 -7.39 -5.79
C ALA A 50 -9.22 -5.87 -5.60
N ASP A 51 -9.18 -5.45 -4.33
CA ASP A 51 -8.86 -4.10 -3.89
C ASP A 51 -7.35 -4.01 -3.65
N LEU A 52 -6.60 -3.45 -4.59
CA LEU A 52 -5.14 -3.41 -4.53
C LEU A 52 -4.54 -2.20 -5.23
N ILE A 53 -3.27 -1.94 -4.90
CA ILE A 53 -2.43 -1.00 -5.63
C ILE A 53 -1.19 -1.73 -6.14
N VAL A 54 -0.66 -1.26 -7.27
CA VAL A 54 0.66 -1.66 -7.77
C VAL A 54 1.61 -0.49 -7.53
N LEU A 55 2.77 -0.78 -6.95
CA LEU A 55 3.77 0.23 -6.60
C LEU A 55 4.98 0.14 -7.54
N ASP A 56 5.69 1.25 -7.71
CA ASP A 56 6.92 1.32 -8.53
C ASP A 56 8.12 0.59 -7.90
N ARG A 57 8.05 0.32 -6.59
CA ARG A 57 9.06 -0.36 -5.79
C ARG A 57 8.43 -1.10 -4.61
N ASP A 58 9.17 -2.01 -4.00
CA ASP A 58 8.78 -2.64 -2.73
C ASP A 58 9.19 -1.75 -1.53
N PRO A 59 8.24 -1.18 -0.77
CA PRO A 59 8.54 -0.38 0.42
C PRO A 59 9.25 -1.14 1.54
N CYS A 60 9.25 -2.47 1.50
CA CYS A 60 9.93 -3.32 2.48
C CYS A 60 11.40 -3.60 2.12
N ALA A 61 11.81 -3.27 0.90
CA ALA A 61 13.15 -3.54 0.37
C ALA A 61 13.98 -2.27 0.11
N VAL A 62 13.48 -1.09 0.51
CA VAL A 62 14.16 0.20 0.39
C VAL A 62 14.51 0.77 1.77
N ASP A 63 15.38 1.78 1.78
CA ASP A 63 15.62 2.57 2.98
C ASP A 63 14.29 3.17 3.49
N PRO A 64 13.97 3.08 4.80
CA PRO A 64 12.78 3.69 5.37
C PRO A 64 12.52 5.17 5.00
N ASP A 65 13.58 5.97 4.82
CA ASP A 65 13.45 7.37 4.42
C ASP A 65 13.03 7.50 2.94
N GLU A 66 13.31 6.51 2.10
CA GLU A 66 12.93 6.46 0.67
C GLU A 66 11.49 6.01 0.42
N ILE A 67 10.82 5.41 1.42
CA ILE A 67 9.43 4.95 1.31
C ILE A 67 8.51 6.07 0.81
N ARG A 68 8.77 7.32 1.24
CA ARG A 68 7.98 8.51 0.85
C ARG A 68 8.00 8.81 -0.65
N HIS A 69 8.96 8.26 -1.39
CA HIS A 69 9.13 8.46 -2.82
C HIS A 69 8.44 7.38 -3.67
N THR A 70 7.89 6.34 -3.02
CA THR A 70 7.08 5.30 -3.66
C THR A 70 5.90 5.90 -4.40
N GLN A 71 5.71 5.49 -5.64
CA GLN A 71 4.62 5.91 -6.51
C GLN A 71 3.63 4.76 -6.71
N VAL A 72 2.35 5.12 -6.80
CA VAL A 72 1.30 4.18 -7.22
C VAL A 72 1.28 4.16 -8.74
N LEU A 73 1.44 2.99 -9.34
CA LEU A 73 1.35 2.77 -10.79
C LEU A 73 -0.09 2.51 -11.24
N ALA A 74 -0.86 1.80 -10.42
CA ALA A 74 -2.27 1.51 -10.66
C ALA A 74 -3.03 1.29 -9.34
N THR A 75 -4.33 1.62 -9.33
CA THR A 75 -5.26 1.29 -8.24
C THR A 75 -6.43 0.51 -8.81
N LEU A 76 -6.77 -0.61 -8.18
CA LEU A 76 -7.92 -1.43 -8.50
C LEU A 76 -8.88 -1.47 -7.31
N VAL A 77 -10.17 -1.37 -7.59
CA VAL A 77 -11.26 -1.52 -6.63
C VAL A 77 -12.23 -2.56 -7.19
N GLY A 78 -12.44 -3.66 -6.47
CA GLY A 78 -13.26 -4.78 -6.90
C GLY A 78 -12.77 -5.43 -8.20
N GLY A 79 -11.47 -5.34 -8.48
CA GLY A 79 -10.87 -5.84 -9.72
C GLY A 79 -11.01 -4.91 -10.93
N GLN A 80 -11.55 -3.71 -10.75
CA GLN A 80 -11.62 -2.68 -11.81
C GLN A 80 -10.62 -1.57 -11.50
N ALA A 81 -9.81 -1.19 -12.48
CA ALA A 81 -8.87 -0.09 -12.36
C ALA A 81 -9.59 1.26 -12.28
N THR A 82 -9.27 2.02 -11.24
CA THR A 82 -9.80 3.37 -11.00
C THR A 82 -8.73 4.45 -11.18
N TYR A 83 -7.46 4.06 -11.20
CA TYR A 83 -6.32 4.94 -11.41
C TYR A 83 -5.21 4.20 -12.14
N ARG A 84 -4.54 4.93 -13.03
CA ARG A 84 -3.33 4.52 -13.73
C ARG A 84 -2.39 5.72 -13.81
N ALA A 85 -1.13 5.54 -13.45
CA ALA A 85 -0.14 6.60 -13.56
C ALA A 85 0.22 6.86 -15.03
N ALA A 86 0.48 8.12 -15.35
CA ALA A 86 1.11 8.47 -16.63
C ALA A 86 2.52 7.86 -16.68
N GLY A 87 2.80 7.04 -17.70
CA GLY A 87 4.07 6.31 -17.81
C GLY A 87 4.13 5.01 -17.00
N ALA A 88 3.01 4.51 -16.48
CA ALA A 88 2.96 3.14 -15.99
C ALA A 88 3.34 2.15 -17.11
N PRO A 89 3.91 0.97 -16.78
CA PRO A 89 4.28 0.00 -17.81
C PRO A 89 3.07 -0.49 -18.60
N SER A 90 3.30 -1.00 -19.81
CA SER A 90 2.25 -1.35 -20.78
C SER A 90 1.21 -2.35 -20.28
N TRP A 91 1.56 -3.23 -19.33
CA TRP A 91 0.59 -4.13 -18.71
C TRP A 91 -0.57 -3.38 -18.05
N ALA A 92 -0.37 -2.12 -17.65
CA ALA A 92 -1.42 -1.31 -17.04
C ALA A 92 -2.54 -0.98 -18.06
N ASP A 93 -2.23 -0.93 -19.36
CA ASP A 93 -3.22 -0.67 -20.43
C ASP A 93 -4.23 -1.80 -20.58
N GLU A 94 -3.88 -3.01 -20.12
CA GLU A 94 -4.73 -4.20 -20.19
C GLU A 94 -5.68 -4.31 -18.99
N LEU A 95 -5.56 -3.45 -17.98
CA LEU A 95 -6.42 -3.50 -16.81
C LEU A 95 -7.86 -3.08 -17.14
N PRO A 96 -8.87 -3.81 -16.64
CA PRO A 96 -10.27 -3.48 -16.90
C PRO A 96 -10.61 -2.18 -16.15
N MET A 97 -10.85 -1.11 -16.89
CA MET A 97 -11.16 0.19 -16.29
C MET A 97 -12.59 0.20 -15.76
N ARG A 98 -12.77 0.83 -14.60
CA ARG A 98 -14.09 1.13 -14.07
C ARG A 98 -14.75 2.21 -14.95
N GLU A 99 -15.94 1.92 -15.47
CA GLU A 99 -16.80 2.88 -16.19
C GLU A 99 -17.17 4.09 -15.33
#